data_AF-A0A938KJM1-F1
#
_entry.id   AF-A0A938KJM1-F1
#
_cell.length_a   1.000
_cell.length_b   1.000
_cell.length_c   1.000
_cell.angle_alpha   90.00
_cell.angle_beta   90.00
_cell.angle_gamma   90.00
#
_symmetry.space_group_name_H-M   'P 1'
#
loop_
_entity.id
_entity.type
_entity.pdbx_description
1 polymer ?
#
loop_
_entity_poly.entity_id
_entity_poly.type
_entity_poly.pdbx_seq_one_letter_code
_entity_poly.pdbx_strand_id
1 'polypeptide(L)' 'MRLLDLSHPLVHGAAAFPNDPKLAIVPHGRIANLDALPDAFTFAGFPLNFAGRDGSPIRAVAICPD' A
#
# COMPACT_ATOMS: atom_id res chain seq x y z
N MET A 1 4.41 -16.50 10.51
CA MET A 1 3.81 -16.29 9.17
C MET A 1 4.91 -15.81 8.22
N ARG A 2 5.03 -16.34 7.01
CA ARG A 2 5.97 -15.83 5.98
C ARG A 2 5.17 -15.16 4.88
N LEU A 3 5.46 -13.90 4.58
CA LEU A 3 4.84 -13.13 3.51
C LEU A 3 5.90 -12.83 2.44
N LEU A 4 5.59 -13.08 1.17
CA LEU A 4 6.45 -12.80 0.02
C LEU A 4 5.73 -11.82 -0.90
N ASP A 5 6.37 -10.69 -1.20
CA ASP A 5 5.86 -9.74 -2.18
C ASP A 5 6.10 -10.26 -3.60
N LEU A 6 5.04 -10.35 -4.40
CA LEU A 6 5.07 -10.79 -5.79
C LEU A 6 4.91 -9.61 -6.78
N SER A 7 4.90 -8.38 -6.27
CA SER A 7 4.65 -7.18 -7.06
C SER A 7 5.85 -6.80 -7.92
N HIS A 8 5.59 -6.44 -9.17
CA HIS A 8 6.62 -5.83 -10.03
C HIS A 8 6.89 -4.39 -9.58
N PRO A 9 8.14 -3.90 -9.65
CA PRO A 9 8.46 -2.51 -9.33
C PRO A 9 7.67 -1.54 -10.22
N LEU A 10 7.01 -0.57 -9.61
CA LEU A 10 6.31 0.50 -10.30
C LEU A 10 7.29 1.64 -10.58
N VAL A 11 7.50 1.91 -11.87
CA VAL A 11 8.39 2.97 -12.38
C VAL A 11 7.59 4.05 -13.09
N HIS A 12 8.09 5.30 -13.06
CA HIS A 12 7.44 6.39 -13.77
C HIS A 12 7.46 6.13 -15.29
N GLY A 13 6.30 6.23 -15.94
CA GLY A 13 6.17 5.96 -17.38
C GLY A 13 6.10 4.47 -17.77
N ALA A 14 5.88 3.56 -16.80
CA ALA A 14 5.60 2.16 -17.11
C ALA A 14 4.42 2.05 -18.09
N ALA A 15 4.51 1.09 -19.03
CA ALA A 15 3.45 0.84 -19.98
C ALA A 15 2.17 0.45 -19.24
N ALA A 16 1.09 1.21 -19.47
CA ALA A 16 -0.26 0.81 -19.09
C ALA A 16 -0.86 -0.05 -20.20
N PHE A 17 -1.92 -0.80 -19.90
CA PHE A 17 -2.65 -1.50 -20.97
C PHE A 17 -3.19 -0.48 -21.98
N PRO A 18 -3.32 -0.85 -23.26
CA PRO A 18 -3.89 0.05 -24.26
C PRO A 18 -5.24 0.59 -23.80
N ASN A 19 -5.39 1.92 -23.83
CA ASN A 19 -6.56 2.70 -23.38
C ASN A 19 -6.73 2.86 -21.85
N ASP A 20 -5.81 2.39 -21.03
CA ASP A 20 -5.83 2.71 -19.61
C ASP A 20 -5.44 4.17 -19.36
N PRO A 21 -6.06 4.85 -18.36
CA PRO A 21 -5.59 6.15 -17.93
C PRO A 21 -4.16 6.05 -17.40
N LYS A 22 -3.36 7.09 -17.64
CA LYS A 22 -2.00 7.16 -17.09
C LYS A 22 -2.04 7.13 -15.56
N LEU A 23 -1.18 6.30 -14.96
CA LEU A 23 -1.02 6.24 -13.50
C LEU A 23 -0.65 7.62 -12.94
N ALA A 24 -1.47 8.13 -12.02
CA ALA A 24 -1.20 9.34 -11.24
C ALA A 24 -1.08 9.00 -9.75
N ILE A 25 -0.01 9.46 -9.11
CA ILE A 25 0.23 9.27 -7.68
C ILE A 25 0.01 10.62 -7.00
N VAL A 26 -1.03 10.72 -6.18
CA VAL A 26 -1.35 11.93 -5.40
C VAL A 26 -1.50 11.56 -3.92
N PRO A 27 -1.04 12.40 -2.98
CA PRO A 27 -1.25 12.16 -1.55
C PRO A 27 -2.75 12.15 -1.22
N HIS A 28 -3.26 11.03 -0.71
CA HIS A 28 -4.69 10.87 -0.44
C HIS A 28 -4.92 10.25 0.94
N GLY A 29 -4.75 11.06 1.98
CA GLY A 29 -5.28 10.79 3.32
C GLY A 29 -4.35 10.07 4.31
N ARG A 30 -4.89 9.85 5.51
CA ARG A 30 -4.26 9.18 6.67
C ARG A 30 -4.90 7.80 6.88
N ILE A 31 -4.32 6.98 7.77
CA ILE A 31 -4.91 5.71 8.20
C ILE A 31 -6.32 5.98 8.77
N ALA A 32 -7.31 5.20 8.33
CA ALA A 32 -8.70 5.30 8.73
C ALA A 32 -9.08 4.24 9.78
N ASN A 33 -10.23 4.38 10.43
CA ASN A 33 -10.84 3.42 11.37
C ASN A 33 -9.98 3.09 12.60
N LEU A 34 -9.16 4.04 13.05
CA LEU A 34 -8.30 3.89 14.23
C LEU A 34 -9.12 3.68 15.52
N ASP A 35 -10.36 4.17 15.56
CA ASP A 35 -11.33 4.03 16.64
C ASP A 35 -11.87 2.61 16.83
N ALA A 36 -11.74 1.75 15.82
CA ALA A 36 -12.18 0.35 15.88
C ALA A 36 -11.06 -0.62 16.31
N LEU A 37 -9.87 -0.10 16.65
CA LEU A 37 -8.73 -0.94 17.03
C LEU A 37 -8.82 -1.38 18.50
N PRO A 38 -8.47 -2.63 18.81
CA PRO A 38 -8.24 -3.03 20.19
C PRO A 38 -6.97 -2.38 20.75
N ASP A 39 -6.78 -2.44 22.06
CA ASP A 39 -5.60 -1.89 22.74
C ASP A 39 -4.27 -2.47 22.20
N ALA A 40 -4.30 -3.71 21.71
CA ALA A 40 -3.16 -4.38 21.10
C ALA A 40 -3.55 -5.13 19.81
N PHE A 41 -2.80 -4.89 18.74
CA PHE A 41 -2.94 -5.56 17.45
C PHE A 41 -1.58 -5.60 16.75
N THR A 42 -1.45 -6.45 15.72
CA THR A 42 -0.29 -6.41 14.83
C THR A 42 -0.59 -5.54 13.62
N PHE A 43 0.23 -4.50 13.40
CA PHE A 43 0.11 -3.67 12.20
C PHE A 43 0.86 -4.31 11.02
N ALA A 44 0.19 -4.40 9.87
CA ALA A 44 0.78 -4.79 8.59
C ALA A 44 0.48 -3.71 7.54
N GLY A 45 1.53 -3.06 7.03
CA GLY A 45 1.45 -2.12 5.92
C GLY A 45 2.01 -2.73 4.65
N PHE A 46 1.22 -2.77 3.59
CA PHE A 46 1.64 -3.26 2.27
C PHE A 46 1.86 -2.08 1.32
N PRO A 47 3.09 -1.55 1.22
CA PRO A 47 3.41 -0.46 0.30
C PRO A 47 3.37 -0.91 -1.15
N LEU A 48 3.01 0.00 -2.05
CA LEU A 48 3.34 -0.17 -3.46
C LEU A 48 4.86 -0.09 -3.63
N ASN A 49 5.40 -0.97 -4.47
CA ASN A 49 6.84 -1.08 -4.74
C ASN A 49 7.31 0.01 -5.72
N PHE A 50 7.27 1.29 -5.32
CA PHE A 50 7.78 2.40 -6.16
C PHE A 50 9.31 2.49 -6.10
N ALA A 51 9.95 2.51 -7.27
CA ALA A 51 11.39 2.71 -7.35
C ALA A 51 11.77 4.19 -7.14
N GLY A 52 12.79 4.44 -6.30
CA GLY A 52 13.38 5.77 -6.11
C GLY A 52 12.46 6.78 -5.42
N ARG A 53 11.49 6.31 -4.61
CA ARG A 53 10.58 7.15 -3.82
C ARG A 53 10.85 6.95 -2.33
N ASP A 54 10.51 7.98 -1.55
CA ASP A 54 10.60 8.02 -0.09
C ASP A 54 9.42 7.33 0.62
N GLY A 55 8.36 6.98 -0.14
CA GLY A 55 7.23 6.22 0.34
C GLY A 55 6.24 5.88 -0.75
N SER A 56 5.16 5.21 -0.36
CA SER A 56 4.06 4.87 -1.25
C SER A 56 2.74 4.82 -0.48
N PRO A 57 1.59 5.01 -1.13
CA PRO A 57 0.32 4.59 -0.58
C PRO A 57 0.40 3.11 -0.20
N ILE A 58 -0.15 2.78 0.96
CA ILE A 58 -0.12 1.42 1.50
C ILE A 58 -1.54 0.89 1.66
N ARG A 59 -1.71 -0.42 1.54
CA ARG A 59 -2.84 -1.10 2.18
C ARG A 59 -2.46 -1.33 3.65
N ALA A 60 -3.02 -0.52 4.55
CA ALA A 60 -2.85 -0.68 5.99
C ALA A 60 -3.84 -1.70 6.54
N VAL A 61 -3.37 -2.67 7.31
CA VAL A 61 -4.18 -3.73 7.94
C VAL A 61 -3.79 -3.86 9.42
N ALA A 62 -4.78 -3.92 10.29
CA ALA A 62 -4.61 -4.38 11.66
C ALA A 62 -5.01 -5.85 11.75
N ILE A 63 -4.13 -6.69 12.29
CA ILE A 63 -4.41 -8.09 12.60
C ILE A 63 -4.72 -8.12 14.10
N CYS A 64 -6.00 -8.19 14.43
CA CYS A 64 -6.47 -8.25 15.80
C CYS A 64 -6.36 -9.70 16.32
N PRO A 65 -5.99 -9.91 17.59
CA PRO A 65 -6.23 -11.20 18.23
C PRO A 65 -7.73 -11.50 18.30
N ASP A 66 -8.09 -12.78 18.25
CA ASP A 66 -9.48 -13.23 18.42
C ASP A 66 -10.07 -12.82 19.78
#